data_AF-A0A920U4F4-F1
#
_entry.id   AF-A0A920U4F4-F1
#
_cell.length_a   1.000
_cell.length_b   1.000
_cell.length_c   1.000
_cell.angle_alpha   90.00
_cell.angle_beta   90.00
_cell.angle_gamma   90.00
#
_symmetry.space_group_name_H-M   'P 1'
#
loop_
_entity.id
_entity.type
_entity.pdbx_description
1 polymer ?
#
loop_
_entity_poly.entity_id
_entity_poly.type
_entity_poly.pdbx_seq_one_letter_code
_entity_poly.pdbx_strand_id
1 'polypeptide(L)'
;MATHLGLDGIPAAAEEAMIARDIALAESTGGRLHVAHLSTAGSVPLVREAKDRGLSVTAEVCPHHLTVTDQWVLGGKGASASVAGSLAYDTSTKVYPPLRSLNDV
;
A
#
# COMPACT_ATOMS: atom_id res chain seq x y z
N MET A 1 -12.03 -2.30 2.14
CA MET A 1 -12.65 -2.41 3.49
C MET A 1 -13.19 -1.10 4.07
N ALA A 2 -12.45 0.03 4.04
CA ALA A 2 -12.79 1.26 4.78
C ALA A 2 -14.26 1.75 4.63
N THR A 3 -14.80 1.77 3.40
CA THR A 3 -16.19 2.17 3.14
C THR A 3 -17.23 1.29 3.86
N HIS A 4 -16.98 -0.02 3.98
CA HIS A 4 -17.87 -0.94 4.70
C HIS A 4 -17.92 -0.64 6.21
N LEU A 5 -16.87 -0.02 6.74
CA LEU A 5 -16.74 0.36 8.14
C LEU A 5 -17.15 1.82 8.40
N GLY A 6 -17.61 2.55 7.38
CA GLY A 6 -17.90 3.98 7.48
C GLY A 6 -16.67 4.85 7.72
N LEU A 7 -15.48 4.39 7.30
CA LEU A 7 -14.21 5.09 7.45
C LEU A 7 -13.72 5.64 6.12
N ASP A 8 -12.96 6.72 6.18
CA ASP A 8 -12.24 7.26 5.03
C ASP A 8 -11.08 6.32 4.65
N GLY A 9 -11.08 5.88 3.39
CA GLY A 9 -10.00 5.08 2.82
C GLY A 9 -8.92 5.94 2.16
N ILE A 10 -7.71 5.40 2.05
CA ILE A 10 -6.64 6.00 1.24
C ILE A 10 -6.54 5.20 -0.06
N PRO A 11 -6.88 5.78 -1.23
CA PRO A 11 -6.87 5.03 -2.50
C PRO A 11 -5.44 4.62 -2.90
N ALA A 12 -5.31 3.53 -3.67
CA ALA A 12 -4.03 3.08 -4.22
C ALA A 12 -3.37 4.18 -5.07
N ALA A 13 -4.19 4.90 -5.87
CA ALA A 13 -3.77 6.03 -6.68
C ALA A 13 -3.03 7.14 -5.90
N ALA A 14 -3.26 7.30 -4.59
CA ALA A 14 -2.53 8.27 -3.78
C ALA A 14 -1.05 7.90 -3.62
N GLU A 15 -0.75 6.60 -3.48
CA GLU A 15 0.63 6.10 -3.41
C GLU A 15 1.27 6.13 -4.79
N GLU A 16 0.57 5.60 -5.80
CA GLU A 16 1.07 5.48 -7.17
C GLU A 16 1.39 6.86 -7.78
N ALA A 17 0.54 7.86 -7.57
CA ALA A 17 0.77 9.21 -8.08
C ALA A 17 2.00 9.89 -7.45
N MET A 18 2.23 9.68 -6.15
CA MET A 18 3.42 10.22 -5.49
C MET A 18 4.70 9.57 -6.03
N ILE A 19 4.69 8.24 -6.20
CA ILE A 19 5.83 7.51 -6.74
C ILE A 19 6.13 7.94 -8.18
N ALA A 20 5.12 8.03 -9.04
CA ALA A 20 5.28 8.46 -10.42
C ALA A 20 5.88 9.88 -10.50
N ARG A 21 5.39 10.81 -9.67
CA ARG A 21 5.94 12.18 -9.56
C ARG A 21 7.41 12.14 -9.14
N ASP A 22 7.73 11.40 -8.08
CA ASP A 22 9.07 11.41 -7.50
C ASP A 22 10.09 10.74 -8.42
N ILE A 23 9.68 9.72 -9.19
CA ILE A 23 10.49 9.14 -10.26
C ILE A 23 10.81 10.18 -11.33
N ALA A 24 9.82 10.96 -11.80
CA ALA A 24 10.04 12.01 -12.79
C ALA A 24 10.98 13.11 -12.27
N LEU A 25 10.87 13.45 -10.97
CA LEU A 25 11.78 14.39 -10.33
C LEU A 25 13.21 13.82 -10.24
N ALA A 26 13.36 12.56 -9.84
CA ALA A 26 14.67 11.90 -9.79
C ALA A 26 15.33 11.83 -11.17
N GLU A 27 14.57 11.52 -12.22
CA GLU A 27 15.03 11.54 -13.61
C GLU A 27 15.51 12.92 -14.05
N SER A 28 14.71 13.97 -13.80
CA SER A 28 15.06 15.34 -14.21
C SER A 28 16.27 15.91 -13.47
N THR A 29 16.53 15.45 -12.25
CA THR A 29 17.60 15.97 -11.38
C THR A 29 18.86 15.10 -11.36
N GLY A 30 18.79 13.87 -11.89
CA GLY A 30 19.83 12.86 -11.70
C GLY A 30 19.95 12.38 -10.25
N GLY A 31 18.93 12.64 -9.43
CA GLY A 31 18.89 12.30 -8.01
C GLY A 31 18.73 10.80 -7.75
N ARG A 32 18.87 10.42 -6.48
CA ARG A 32 18.58 9.07 -5.99
C ARG A 32 17.24 9.06 -5.27
N LEU A 33 16.40 8.08 -5.56
CA LEU A 33 15.09 7.90 -4.93
C LEU A 33 15.05 6.57 -4.18
N HIS A 34 14.56 6.61 -2.95
CA HIS A 34 14.15 5.41 -2.22
C HIS A 34 12.67 5.52 -1.90
N VAL A 35 11.88 4.55 -2.37
CA VAL A 35 10.44 4.47 -2.09
C VAL A 35 10.22 3.56 -0.89
N ALA A 36 9.85 4.17 0.23
CA ALA A 36 9.57 3.45 1.46
C ALA A 36 8.26 2.64 1.35
N HIS A 37 8.21 1.51 2.08
CA HIS A 37 7.00 0.76 2.42
C HIS A 37 5.94 0.68 1.30
N LEU A 38 6.32 0.12 0.14
CA LEU A 38 5.37 -0.12 -0.95
C LEU A 38 4.18 -0.94 -0.46
N SER A 39 2.97 -0.56 -0.88
CA SER A 39 1.78 -1.30 -0.48
C SER A 39 0.87 -1.70 -1.63
N THR A 40 1.00 -1.11 -2.82
CA THR A 40 0.10 -1.41 -3.95
C THR A 40 0.78 -2.22 -5.05
N ALA A 41 0.02 -3.09 -5.70
CA ALA A 41 0.47 -3.80 -6.90
C ALA A 41 0.81 -2.84 -8.06
N GLY A 42 0.13 -1.68 -8.13
CA GLY A 42 0.38 -0.64 -9.14
C GLY A 42 1.69 0.12 -8.93
N SER A 43 2.19 0.23 -7.71
CA SER A 43 3.47 0.89 -7.41
C SER A 43 4.68 0.07 -7.89
N VAL A 44 4.58 -1.26 -7.87
CA VAL A 44 5.68 -2.18 -8.26
C VAL A 44 6.16 -1.98 -9.70
N PRO A 45 5.29 -1.94 -10.74
CA PRO A 45 5.72 -1.69 -12.11
C PRO A 45 6.34 -0.30 -12.30
N LEU A 46 5.90 0.74 -11.58
CA LEU A 46 6.50 2.07 -11.65
C LEU A 46 7.99 2.04 -11.25
N VAL A 47 8.29 1.38 -10.12
CA VAL A 47 9.67 1.21 -9.64
C VAL A 47 10.48 0.35 -10.62
N ARG A 48 9.87 -0.70 -11.18
CA ARG A 48 10.52 -1.58 -12.16
C ARG A 48 10.91 -0.82 -13.43
N GLU A 49 9.97 -0.10 -14.03
CA GLU A 49 10.20 0.70 -15.23
C GLU A 49 11.27 1.78 -15.00
N ALA A 50 11.25 2.46 -13.85
CA ALA A 50 12.28 3.43 -13.50
C ALA A 50 13.69 2.80 -13.46
N LYS A 51 13.81 1.60 -12.87
CA LYS A 51 15.07 0.85 -12.87
C LYS A 51 15.49 0.42 -14.28
N ASP A 52 14.55 -0.04 -15.10
CA ASP A 52 14.81 -0.46 -16.49
C ASP A 52 15.30 0.71 -17.37
N ARG A 53 14.86 1.93 -17.06
CA ARG A 53 15.37 3.18 -17.68
C ARG A 53 16.73 3.64 -17.13
N GLY A 54 17.32 2.90 -16.19
CA GLY A 54 18.64 3.19 -15.61
C GLY A 54 18.62 4.24 -14.49
N LEU A 55 17.45 4.60 -13.96
CA LEU A 55 17.35 5.57 -12.86
C LEU A 55 17.83 4.94 -11.54
N SER A 56 18.42 5.76 -10.67
CA SER A 56 18.86 5.33 -9.34
C SER A 56 17.69 5.29 -8.35
N VAL A 57 16.78 4.33 -8.57
CA VAL A 57 15.58 4.11 -7.75
C VAL A 57 15.70 2.80 -6.98
N THR A 58 15.42 2.87 -5.69
CA THR A 58 15.30 1.70 -4.80
C THR A 58 13.94 1.72 -4.11
N ALA A 59 13.52 0.59 -3.55
CA ALA A 59 12.28 0.50 -2.80
C ALA A 59 12.38 -0.61 -1.74
N GLU A 60 11.52 -0.52 -0.73
CA GLU A 60 11.34 -1.54 0.29
C GLU A 60 9.85 -1.87 0.48
N VAL A 61 9.57 -2.91 1.26
CA VAL A 61 8.22 -3.33 1.63
C VAL A 61 8.22 -3.81 3.08
N CYS A 62 7.16 -3.50 3.84
CA CYS A 62 7.03 -3.99 5.21
C CYS A 62 6.46 -5.42 5.24
N PRO A 63 6.83 -6.26 6.22
CA PRO A 63 6.31 -7.63 6.33
C PRO A 63 4.77 -7.72 6.36
N HIS A 64 4.09 -6.74 6.98
CA HIS A 64 2.63 -6.73 7.04
C HIS A 64 1.98 -6.45 5.68
N HIS A 65 2.63 -5.72 4.77
CA HIS A 65 2.15 -5.56 3.39
C HIS A 65 2.37 -6.81 2.53
N LEU A 66 3.17 -7.77 2.98
CA LEU A 66 3.38 -9.07 2.32
C LEU A 66 2.55 -10.22 2.91
N THR A 67 1.89 -10.01 4.05
CA THR A 67 1.26 -11.11 4.82
C THR A 67 -0.14 -10.81 5.32
N VAL A 68 -0.57 -9.55 5.29
CA VAL A 68 -1.82 -9.09 5.90
C VAL A 68 -2.62 -8.25 4.90
N THR A 69 -3.92 -8.51 4.83
CA THR A 69 -4.86 -7.80 3.95
C THR A 69 -5.82 -6.90 4.75
N ASP A 70 -6.55 -6.05 4.03
CA ASP A 70 -7.59 -5.15 4.56
C ASP A 70 -8.75 -5.90 5.25
N GLN A 71 -8.90 -7.21 5.05
CA GLN A 71 -9.85 -8.06 5.76
C GLN A 71 -9.56 -8.14 7.27
N TRP A 72 -8.30 -8.00 7.67
CA TRP A 72 -7.91 -8.07 9.07
C TRP A 72 -8.48 -6.94 9.92
N VAL A 73 -8.83 -5.82 9.27
CA VAL A 73 -9.45 -4.66 9.92
C VAL A 73 -10.77 -5.03 10.61
N LEU A 74 -11.44 -6.10 10.17
CA LEU A 74 -12.66 -6.62 10.80
C LEU A 74 -12.43 -7.30 12.16
N GLY A 75 -11.19 -7.46 12.63
CA GLY A 75 -10.84 -8.06 13.92
C GLY A 75 -10.83 -9.59 13.96
N GLY A 76 -11.17 -10.25 12.85
CA GLY A 76 -11.14 -11.71 12.71
C GLY A 76 -9.78 -12.31 12.35
N LYS A 77 -8.69 -11.53 12.35
CA LYS A 77 -7.35 -11.94 11.88
C LYS A 77 -7.35 -12.65 10.53
N GLY A 78 -8.14 -12.14 9.59
CA GLY A 78 -8.27 -12.71 8.24
C GLY A 78 -9.22 -13.90 8.11
N ALA A 79 -9.89 -14.33 9.19
CA ALA A 79 -11.02 -15.25 9.07
C ALA A 79 -12.16 -14.59 8.30
N SER A 80 -12.85 -15.36 7.44
CA SER A 80 -14.10 -14.95 6.81
C SER A 80 -15.10 -14.62 7.92
N ALA A 81 -15.28 -13.33 8.20
CA ALA A 81 -16.09 -12.86 9.31
C ALA A 81 -17.55 -13.29 9.11
N SER A 82 -17.95 -14.39 9.76
CA SER A 82 -19.32 -14.58 10.19
C SER A 82 -19.55 -13.70 11.40
N VAL A 83 -20.70 -13.02 11.39
CA VAL A 83 -21.25 -12.17 12.46
C VAL A 83 -20.85 -10.70 12.37
N ALA A 84 -21.74 -9.95 11.72
CA ALA A 84 -21.98 -8.54 12.00
C ALA A 84 -22.41 -8.37 13.46
N GLY A 85 -21.42 -8.24 14.36
CA GLY A 85 -21.58 -7.76 15.72
C GLY A 85 -21.08 -6.32 15.83
N SER A 86 -21.71 -5.53 16.69
CA SER A 86 -21.43 -4.10 16.88
C SER A 86 -19.95 -3.84 17.18
N LEU A 87 -19.29 -3.09 16.28
CA LEU A 87 -17.90 -2.59 16.33
C LEU A 87 -16.81 -3.55 15.81
N ALA A 88 -16.96 -4.06 14.58
CA ALA A 88 -15.87 -4.69 13.82
C ALA A 88 -14.87 -3.62 13.30
N TYR A 89 -13.94 -3.15 14.14
CA TYR A 89 -12.78 -2.34 13.71
C TYR A 89 -11.60 -2.57 14.65
N ASP A 90 -10.56 -3.26 14.15
CA ASP A 90 -9.32 -3.50 14.91
C ASP A 90 -8.32 -2.37 14.69
N THR A 91 -8.16 -1.49 15.68
CA THR A 91 -7.21 -0.38 15.64
C THR A 91 -5.76 -0.81 15.48
N SER A 92 -5.38 -2.04 15.87
CA SER A 92 -4.02 -2.54 15.67
C SER A 92 -3.66 -2.72 14.19
N THR A 93 -4.64 -2.70 13.30
CA THR A 93 -4.46 -2.78 11.84
C THR A 93 -4.34 -1.41 11.17
N LYS A 94 -4.46 -0.30 11.93
CA LYS A 94 -4.33 1.06 11.41
C LYS A 94 -2.85 1.42 11.22
N VAL A 95 -2.36 1.25 10.00
CA VAL A 95 -0.98 1.58 9.58
C VAL A 95 -0.96 2.50 8.35
N TYR A 96 0.21 3.04 8.02
CA TYR A 96 0.43 3.86 6.83
C TYR A 96 1.67 3.37 6.05
N PRO A 97 1.56 3.09 4.74
CA PRO A 97 0.34 3.00 3.93
C PRO A 97 -0.62 1.92 4.46
N PRO A 98 -1.94 2.01 4.20
CA PRO A 98 -2.90 1.08 4.78
C PRO A 98 -2.70 -0.35 4.25
N LEU A 99 -3.16 -1.34 5.03
CA LEU A 99 -3.28 -2.71 4.53
C LEU A 99 -4.21 -2.73 3.31
N ARG A 100 -3.79 -3.42 2.25
CA ARG A 100 -4.45 -3.42 0.96
C ARG A 100 -5.22 -4.71 0.72
N SER A 101 -5.81 -4.85 -0.47
CA SER A 101 -6.58 -6.03 -0.83
C SER A 101 -5.67 -7.25 -1.02
N LEU A 102 -6.24 -8.45 -1.18
CA LEU A 102 -5.47 -9.64 -1.50
C LEU A 102 -4.69 -9.54 -2.83
N ASN A 103 -5.11 -8.67 -3.76
CA ASN A 103 -4.39 -8.47 -5.02
C ASN A 103 -3.05 -7.73 -4.85
N ASP A 104 -2.84 -7.11 -3.70
CA ASP A 104 -1.66 -6.29 -3.39
C ASP A 104 -0.65 -7.00 -2.48
N VAL A 105 -0.97 -8.23 -2.04
CA VAL A 105 -0.19 -9.03 -1.08
C VAL A 105 0.51 -10.20 -1.79
#